data_AF-A0A928VYD1-F1
#
_entry.id   AF-A0A928VYD1-F1
#
_cell.length_a   1.000
_cell.length_b   1.000
_cell.length_c   1.000
_cell.angle_alpha   90.00
_cell.angle_beta   90.00
_cell.angle_gamma   90.00
#
_symmetry.space_group_name_H-M   'P 1'
#
loop_
_entity.id
_entity.type
_entity.pdbx_description
1 polymer ?
#
loop_
_entity_poly.entity_id
_entity_poly.type
_entity_poly.pdbx_seq_one_letter_code
_entity_poly.pdbx_strand_id
1 'polypeptide(L)' 'MAMIDWLGPAMFVGALGLLLLGYPVAFSLGGVAILFSIIGAAFGAFDFAFWGNLPLRMFGIMQNSTLLAIPYFIFMG' A
#
# COMPACT_ATOMS: atom_id res chain seq x y z
N MET A 1 6.70 22.65 -13.38
CA MET A 1 5.93 21.66 -12.60
C MET A 1 6.09 20.34 -13.32
N ALA A 2 6.81 19.41 -12.73
CA ALA A 2 7.13 18.15 -13.40
C ALA A 2 5.87 17.27 -13.40
N MET A 3 5.71 16.40 -14.41
CA MET A 3 4.63 15.41 -14.44
C MET A 3 4.55 14.56 -13.14
N ILE A 4 5.69 14.42 -12.46
CA ILE A 4 5.85 13.66 -11.22
C ILE A 4 5.05 14.27 -10.05
N ASP A 5 4.86 15.59 -10.02
CA ASP A 5 4.14 16.28 -8.93
C ASP A 5 2.65 15.89 -8.88
N TRP A 6 2.10 15.43 -10.00
CA TRP A 6 0.69 15.04 -10.13
C TRP A 6 0.41 13.59 -9.69
N LEU A 7 1.45 12.75 -9.52
CA LEU A 7 1.28 11.35 -9.12
C LEU A 7 0.65 11.21 -7.73
N GLY A 8 1.05 12.06 -6.77
CA GLY A 8 0.54 12.03 -5.40
C GLY A 8 -0.96 12.34 -5.31
N PRO A 9 -1.42 13.50 -5.82
CA PRO A 9 -2.84 13.83 -5.86
C PRO A 9 -3.68 12.81 -6.65
N ALA A 10 -3.15 12.29 -7.76
CA ALA A 10 -3.84 11.26 -8.55
C ALA A 10 -4.00 9.95 -7.77
N MET A 11 -2.99 9.52 -7.01
CA MET A 11 -3.07 8.33 -6.15
C MET A 11 -4.14 8.50 -5.06
N PHE A 12 -4.21 9.68 -4.45
CA PHE A 12 -5.21 9.99 -3.43
C PHE A 12 -6.63 9.94 -3.98
N VAL A 13 -6.89 10.59 -5.12
CA VAL A 13 -8.20 10.58 -5.77
C VAL A 13 -8.59 9.17 -6.22
N GLY A 14 -7.65 8.39 -6.75
CA GLY A 14 -7.88 6.99 -7.13
C GLY A 14 -8.27 6.12 -5.93
N ALA A 15 -7.57 6.24 -4.80
CA ALA A 15 -7.91 5.55 -3.56
C ALA A 15 -9.29 5.98 -3.05
N LEU A 16 -9.58 7.29 -3.01
CA LEU A 16 -10.86 7.79 -2.55
C LEU A 16 -12.01 7.27 -3.41
N GLY A 17 -11.84 7.25 -4.73
CA GLY A 17 -12.82 6.70 -5.67
C GLY A 17 -13.16 5.25 -5.34
N LEU A 18 -12.15 4.37 -5.24
CA LEU A 18 -12.40 2.95 -4.92
C LEU A 18 -13.05 2.73 -3.56
N LEU A 19 -12.71 3.56 -2.57
CA LEU A 19 -13.33 3.49 -1.24
C LEU A 19 -14.80 3.91 -1.28
N LEU A 20 -15.16 4.93 -2.07
CA LEU A 20 -16.55 5.36 -2.25
C LEU A 20 -17.40 4.32 -2.99
N LEU A 21 -16.79 3.48 -3.83
CA LEU A 21 -17.47 2.34 -4.45
C LEU A 21 -17.80 1.20 -3.46
N GLY A 22 -17.31 1.26 -2.22
CA GLY A 22 -17.63 0.28 -1.18
C GLY A 22 -16.83 -1.03 -1.26
N TYR A 23 -15.75 -1.08 -2.04
CA TYR A 23 -14.85 -2.24 -2.06
C TYR A 23 -14.10 -2.39 -0.73
N PRO A 24 -13.77 -3.63 -0.31
CA PRO A 24 -13.02 -3.84 0.92
C PRO A 24 -11.73 -3.01 0.95
N VAL A 25 -11.56 -2.26 2.03
CA VAL A 25 -10.53 -1.21 2.17
C VAL A 25 -9.13 -1.75 1.92
N ALA A 26 -8.82 -2.96 2.41
CA ALA A 26 -7.51 -3.59 2.26
C ALA A 26 -7.12 -3.80 0.79
N PHE A 27 -8.04 -4.30 -0.03
CA PHE A 27 -7.78 -4.52 -1.46
C PHE A 27 -7.71 -3.21 -2.23
N SER A 28 -8.55 -2.22 -1.87
CA SER A 28 -8.55 -0.92 -2.52
C SER A 28 -7.24 -0.16 -2.29
N LEU A 29 -6.77 -0.08 -1.04
CA LEU A 29 -5.52 0.61 -0.72
C LEU A 29 -4.30 -0.14 -1.24
N GLY A 30 -4.27 -1.47 -1.10
CA GLY A 30 -3.19 -2.30 -1.63
C GLY A 30 -3.10 -2.23 -3.15
N GLY A 31 -4.22 -2.34 -3.85
CA GLY A 31 -4.28 -2.28 -5.32
C GLY A 31 -3.86 -0.92 -5.88
N VAL A 32 -4.33 0.18 -5.30
CA VAL A 32 -3.92 1.54 -5.71
C VAL A 32 -2.44 1.77 -5.43
N ALA A 33 -1.92 1.32 -4.28
CA ALA A 33 -0.50 1.42 -3.97
C ALA A 33 0.36 0.66 -5.00
N ILE A 34 -0.05 -0.57 -5.37
CA ILE A 34 0.64 -1.38 -6.37
C ILE A 34 0.57 -0.71 -7.76
N LEU A 35 -0.61 -0.28 -8.21
CA LEU A 35 -0.76 0.39 -9.51
C LEU A 35 0.09 1.65 -9.62
N PHE A 36 0.01 2.54 -8.63
CA PHE A 36 0.80 3.78 -8.63
C PHE A 36 2.28 3.50 -8.40
N SER A 37 2.66 2.41 -7.73
CA SER A 37 4.05 2.00 -7.64
C SER A 37 4.61 1.55 -9.01
N ILE A 38 3.84 0.89 -9.86
CA ILE A 38 4.33 0.54 -11.22
C ILE A 38 4.43 1.81 -12.08
N ILE A 39 3.42 2.67 -12.02
CA ILE A 39 3.38 3.92 -12.80
C ILE A 39 4.54 4.83 -12.39
N GLY A 40 4.72 5.08 -11.09
CA GLY A 40 5.79 5.96 -10.64
C GLY A 40 7.20 5.40 -10.90
N ALA A 41 7.39 4.08 -10.91
CA ALA A 41 8.66 3.49 -11.34
C ALA A 41 8.90 3.72 -12.84
N ALA A 42 7.87 3.61 -13.68
CA ALA A 42 7.97 3.88 -15.12
C ALA A 42 8.25 5.36 -15.44
N PHE A 43 7.74 6.29 -14.63
CA PHE A 43 8.03 7.73 -14.73
C PHE A 43 9.35 8.15 -14.05
N GLY A 44 10.12 7.20 -13.50
CA GLY A 44 11.40 7.47 -12.85
C GLY A 44 11.29 8.18 -11.48
N ALA A 45 10.11 8.16 -10.86
CA ALA A 45 9.89 8.76 -9.55
C ALA A 45 10.53 7.96 -8.40
N PHE A 46 10.74 6.65 -8.59
CA PHE A 46 11.44 5.77 -7.64
C PHE A 46 11.95 4.50 -8.33
N ASP A 47 12.95 3.85 -7.73
CA ASP A 47 13.60 2.66 -8.26
C ASP A 47 12.76 1.38 -8.02
N PHE A 48 12.78 0.45 -8.97
CA PHE A 48 12.19 -0.88 -8.79
C PHE A 48 12.83 -1.67 -7.65
N ALA A 49 14.06 -1.34 -7.24
CA ALA A 49 14.72 -1.95 -6.09
C ALA A 49 13.88 -1.89 -4.80
N PHE A 50 13.04 -0.87 -4.63
CA PHE A 50 12.16 -0.74 -3.45
C PHE A 50 11.14 -1.87 -3.31
N TRP A 51 10.79 -2.55 -4.41
CA TRP A 51 9.88 -3.68 -4.38
C TRP A 51 10.48 -4.89 -3.64
N GLY A 52 11.79 -5.10 -3.76
CA GLY A 52 12.51 -6.16 -3.05
C GLY A 52 12.48 -6.00 -1.53
N ASN A 53 12.31 -4.77 -1.04
CA ASN A 53 12.21 -4.46 0.39
C ASN A 53 10.77 -4.54 0.93
N LEU A 54 9.76 -4.78 0.09
CA LEU A 54 8.36 -4.88 0.54
C LEU A 54 8.13 -6.02 1.54
N PRO A 55 8.65 -7.25 1.33
CA PRO A 55 8.48 -8.33 2.30
C PRO A 55 9.05 -7.97 3.66
N LEU A 56 10.26 -7.40 3.69
CA LEU A 56 10.92 -6.99 4.94
C LEU A 56 10.10 -5.93 5.70
N ARG A 57 9.49 -4.99 4.98
CA ARG A 57 8.58 -3.99 5.56
C ARG A 57 7.31 -4.63 6.13
N MET A 58 6.73 -5.59 5.42
CA MET A 58 5.55 -6.32 5.89
C MET A 58 5.85 -7.15 7.13
N PHE A 59 6.97 -7.88 7.16
CA PHE A 59 7.41 -8.61 8.35
C PHE A 59 7.66 -7.68 9.54
N GLY A 60 8.27 -6.52 9.32
CA GLY A 60 8.43 -5.52 10.38
C GLY A 60 7.11 -5.05 10.99
N ILE A 61 6.05 -4.91 10.19
CA ILE A 61 4.71 -4.55 10.68
C ILE A 61 4.09 -5.72 11.47
N MET A 62 4.25 -6.95 11.00
CA MET A 62 3.72 -8.15 11.68
C MET A 62 4.42 -8.44 13.01
N GLN A 63 5.62 -7.91 13.25
CA GLN A 63 6.30 -8.03 14.55
C GLN A 63 5.70 -7.14 15.65
N ASN A 64 4.75 -6.26 15.31
CA ASN A 64 4.09 -5.40 16.29
C ASN A 64 3.22 -6.23 17.25
N SER A 65 3.41 -6.03 18.55
CA SER A 65 2.72 -6.78 19.61
C SER A 65 1.18 -6.62 19.56
N THR A 66 0.66 -5.48 19.12
CA THR A 66 -0.79 -5.25 18.95
C THR A 66 -1.34 -6.05 17.77
N LEU A 67 -0.60 -6.16 16.67
CA LEU A 67 -1.02 -6.96 15.51
C LEU A 67 -0.87 -8.46 15.77
N LEU A 68 0.18 -8.86 16.50
CA LEU A 68 0.36 -10.24 16.97
C LEU A 68 -0.74 -10.69 17.93
N ALA A 69 -1.36 -9.76 18.67
CA ALA A 69 -2.48 -10.08 19.56
C ALA A 69 -3.70 -10.64 18.81
N ILE A 70 -3.90 -10.32 17.52
CA ILE A 70 -5.04 -10.82 16.73
C ILE A 70 -4.95 -12.34 16.53
N PRO A 71 -3.84 -12.92 16.00
CA PRO A 71 -3.66 -14.38 15.98
C PRO A 71 -3.73 -15.01 17.36
N TYR A 72 -3.07 -14.43 18.38
CA TYR A 72 -3.08 -14.99 19.73
C TYR A 72 -4.49 -15.04 20.32
N PHE A 73 -5.32 -14.03 20.07
CA PHE A 73 -6.73 -14.03 20.48
C PHE A 73 -7.50 -15.21 19.88
N ILE A 74 -7.30 -15.50 18.59
CA ILE A 74 -7.93 -16.66 17.92
C ILE A 74 -7.42 -17.99 18.50
N PHE A 75 -6.14 -18.07 18.89
CA PHE A 75 -5.55 -19.28 19.48
C PHE A 75 -5.82 -19.47 20.97
N MET A 76 -6.26 -18.44 21.69
CA MET A 76 -6.59 -18.55 23.12
C MET A 76 -7.96 -19.20 23.39
N GLY A 77 -8.81 -19.39 22.37
CA GLY A 77 -10.13 -20.00 22.47
C GLY A 77 -11.26 -18.98 22.55
#